data_AF-A0A960H607-F1
#
_entry.id   AF-A0A960H607-F1
#
_cell.length_a   1.000
_cell.length_b   1.000
_cell.length_c   1.000
_cell.angle_alpha   90.00
_cell.angle_beta   90.00
_cell.angle_gamma   90.00
#
_symmetry.space_group_name_H-M   'P 1'
#
loop_
_entity.id
_entity.type
_entity.pdbx_description
1 polymer ?
#
loop_
_entity_poly.entity_id
_entity_poly.type
_entity_poly.pdbx_seq_one_letter_code
_entity_poly.pdbx_strand_id
1 'polypeptide(L)'
;MSSLTGQPWFWPALLVIVALPLSLLILSELHGFLVRRASAYAKPVALLRNWLLPAFAVYLLIDQVDRTGVHADPHGNWSKIAATVFGFLIMLVLLSGANAALFGEARAGSWRERLPGIFIDLGRLILIIIGIGLLLSWVWGANIGGLITAVGVTSIVIGLAVQTAVGPVIQGLLLLFEQPFRIGDWLDTTPAKGRVVEVNWRAVHIDTGNGIQVVPNATLATGSFTNLSRVTGAAYNATAVLGFTPDDPPGVV
;
A
#
# COMPACT_ATOMS: atom_id res chain seq x y z
N MET A 1 -26.75 -41.05 33.27
CA MET A 1 -26.28 -39.66 33.37
C MET A 1 -25.39 -39.41 32.16
N SER A 2 -25.84 -38.67 31.16
CA SER A 2 -24.98 -38.29 30.04
C SER A 2 -23.82 -37.47 30.60
N SER A 3 -22.59 -37.92 30.36
CA SER A 3 -21.40 -37.19 30.78
C SER A 3 -21.40 -35.81 30.10
N LEU A 4 -21.17 -34.75 30.87
CA LEU A 4 -21.12 -33.36 30.37
C LEU A 4 -20.18 -33.21 29.16
N THR A 5 -19.11 -34.02 29.12
CA THR A 5 -18.10 -34.07 28.05
C THR A 5 -18.59 -34.63 26.71
N GLY A 6 -19.75 -35.31 26.68
CA GLY A 6 -20.34 -35.89 25.47
C GLY A 6 -21.37 -34.98 24.79
N GLN A 7 -21.67 -33.81 25.37
CA GLN A 7 -22.63 -32.87 24.82
C GLN A 7 -22.02 -32.11 23.62
N PRO A 8 -22.72 -31.96 22.48
CA PRO A 8 -22.22 -31.26 21.30
C PRO A 8 -21.80 -29.80 21.56
N TRP A 9 -22.40 -29.16 22.57
CA TRP A 9 -22.09 -27.78 22.95
C TRP A 9 -20.91 -27.65 23.93
N PHE A 10 -20.43 -28.74 24.53
CA PHE A 10 -19.47 -28.65 25.63
C PHE A 10 -18.10 -28.15 25.18
N TRP A 11 -17.52 -28.76 24.14
CA TRP A 11 -16.19 -28.42 23.64
C TRP A 11 -16.08 -27.01 23.04
N PRO A 12 -17.05 -26.53 22.21
CA PRO A 12 -16.98 -25.17 21.69
C PRO A 12 -17.20 -24.11 22.78
N ALA A 13 -18.09 -24.36 23.74
CA ALA A 13 -18.31 -23.44 24.86
C ALA A 13 -17.06 -23.35 25.75
N LEU A 14 -16.43 -24.49 26.07
CA LEU A 14 -15.18 -24.54 26.82
C LEU A 14 -14.06 -23.79 26.08
N LEU A 15 -13.98 -23.94 24.76
CA LEU A 15 -13.02 -23.22 23.93
C LEU A 15 -13.22 -21.71 24.04
N VAL A 16 -14.45 -21.21 23.93
CA VAL A 16 -14.73 -19.77 24.08
C VAL A 16 -14.36 -19.28 25.50
N ILE A 17 -14.74 -20.02 26.54
CA ILE A 17 -14.48 -19.65 27.93
C ILE A 17 -12.98 -19.56 28.25
N VAL A 18 -12.15 -20.43 27.66
CA VAL A 18 -10.71 -20.49 27.95
C VAL A 18 -9.87 -19.69 26.95
N ALA A 19 -10.15 -19.81 25.65
CA ALA A 19 -9.33 -19.18 24.61
C ALA A 19 -9.57 -17.66 24.49
N LEU A 20 -10.79 -17.18 24.77
CA LEU A 20 -11.10 -15.76 24.71
C LEU A 20 -10.30 -14.93 25.73
N PRO A 21 -10.31 -15.22 27.05
CA PRO A 21 -9.54 -14.45 28.01
C PRO A 21 -8.03 -14.54 27.75
N LEU A 22 -7.54 -15.72 27.32
CA LEU A 22 -6.13 -15.93 27.04
C LEU A 22 -5.65 -15.13 25.81
N SER A 23 -6.46 -15.09 24.75
CA SER A 23 -6.19 -14.25 23.58
C SER A 23 -6.28 -12.75 23.89
N LEU A 24 -7.26 -12.31 24.69
CA LEU A 24 -7.35 -10.93 25.16
C LEU A 24 -6.12 -10.52 25.97
N LEU A 25 -5.62 -11.40 26.84
CA LEU A 25 -4.41 -11.16 27.61
C LEU A 25 -3.21 -10.94 26.68
N ILE A 26 -2.96 -11.87 25.75
CA ILE A 26 -1.85 -11.78 24.78
C ILE A 26 -1.94 -10.49 23.95
N LEU A 27 -3.13 -10.16 23.43
CA LEU A 27 -3.33 -8.95 22.64
C LEU A 27 -3.21 -7.67 23.47
N SER A 28 -3.55 -7.70 24.76
CA SER A 28 -3.38 -6.56 25.66
C SER A 28 -1.90 -6.24 25.87
N GLU A 29 -1.07 -7.27 26.09
CA GLU A 29 0.38 -7.14 26.23
C GLU A 29 1.03 -6.72 24.91
N LEU A 30 0.65 -7.34 23.80
CA LEU A 30 1.15 -6.97 22.47
C LEU A 30 0.79 -5.51 22.13
N HIS A 31 -0.43 -5.08 22.41
CA HIS A 31 -0.84 -3.70 22.19
C HIS A 31 -0.01 -2.74 23.06
N GLY A 32 0.16 -3.04 24.35
CA GLY A 32 0.98 -2.25 25.25
C GLY A 32 2.43 -2.13 24.77
N PHE A 33 3.01 -3.22 24.29
CA PHE A 33 4.34 -3.24 23.68
C PHE A 33 4.44 -2.39 22.42
N LEU A 34 3.45 -2.48 21.52
CA LEU A 34 3.42 -1.70 20.27
C LEU A 34 3.22 -0.20 20.52
N VAL A 35 2.37 0.17 21.48
CA VAL A 35 2.15 1.57 21.89
C VAL A 35 3.42 2.17 22.48
N ARG A 36 4.12 1.43 23.36
CA ARG A 36 5.40 1.88 23.93
C ARG A 36 6.48 2.08 22.87
N ARG A 37 6.42 1.35 21.76
CA ARG A 37 7.33 1.48 20.61
C ARG A 37 6.89 2.52 19.58
N ALA A 38 5.79 3.24 19.82
CA ALA A 38 5.15 4.14 18.85
C ALA A 38 4.91 3.49 17.48
N SER A 39 4.69 2.17 17.46
CA SER A 39 4.52 1.41 16.24
C SER A 39 3.11 1.59 15.68
N ALA A 40 2.97 1.77 14.37
CA ALA A 40 1.65 1.94 13.76
C ALA A 40 0.78 0.69 13.79
N TYR A 41 1.36 -0.48 14.08
CA TYR A 41 0.61 -1.72 14.29
C TYR A 41 -0.21 -1.70 15.59
N ALA A 42 -0.03 -0.70 16.46
CA ALA A 42 -0.86 -0.53 17.66
C ALA A 42 -2.36 -0.41 17.34
N LYS A 43 -2.73 0.30 16.26
CA LYS A 43 -4.13 0.49 15.84
C LYS A 43 -4.78 -0.83 15.37
N PRO A 44 -4.20 -1.60 14.43
CA PRO A 44 -4.71 -2.93 14.07
C PRO A 44 -4.89 -3.86 15.27
N VAL A 45 -3.92 -3.90 16.17
CA VAL A 45 -3.96 -4.77 17.35
C VAL A 45 -5.04 -4.33 18.33
N ALA A 46 -5.30 -3.03 18.48
CA ALA A 46 -6.44 -2.54 19.25
C ALA A 46 -7.79 -2.95 18.64
N LEU A 47 -7.94 -2.87 17.32
CA LEU A 47 -9.16 -3.30 16.63
C LEU A 47 -9.39 -4.80 16.77
N LEU A 48 -8.34 -5.60 16.65
CA LEU A 48 -8.36 -7.05 16.91
C LEU A 48 -8.88 -7.36 18.31
N ARG A 49 -8.29 -6.71 19.32
CA ARG A 49 -8.62 -6.93 20.73
C ARG A 49 -10.02 -6.44 21.10
N ASN A 50 -10.38 -5.23 20.69
CA ASN A 50 -11.58 -4.55 21.18
C ASN A 50 -12.85 -4.93 20.41
N TRP A 51 -12.73 -5.27 19.13
CA TRP A 51 -13.90 -5.46 18.25
C TRP A 51 -13.91 -6.84 17.61
N LEU A 52 -12.80 -7.29 17.02
CA LEU A 52 -12.81 -8.55 16.27
C LEU A 52 -13.00 -9.77 17.18
N LEU A 53 -12.23 -9.86 18.27
CA LEU A 53 -12.30 -10.99 19.20
C LEU A 53 -13.68 -11.17 19.85
N PRO A 54 -14.30 -10.10 20.42
CA PRO A 54 -15.65 -10.20 20.95
C PRO A 54 -16.67 -10.60 19.87
N ALA A 55 -16.59 -10.02 18.67
CA ALA A 55 -17.51 -10.35 17.58
C ALA A 55 -17.35 -11.80 17.10
N PHE A 56 -16.11 -12.30 17.06
CA PHE A 56 -15.83 -13.70 16.73
C PHE A 56 -16.45 -14.66 17.74
N ALA A 57 -16.33 -14.35 19.03
CA ALA A 57 -16.93 -15.16 20.09
C ALA A 57 -18.46 -15.18 19.99
N VAL A 58 -19.08 -14.02 19.73
CA VAL A 58 -20.54 -13.94 19.50
C VAL A 58 -20.94 -14.77 18.29
N TYR A 59 -20.20 -14.66 17.18
CA TYR A 59 -20.44 -15.48 15.99
C TYR A 59 -20.35 -16.99 16.29
N LEU A 60 -19.31 -17.44 16.99
CA LEU A 60 -19.15 -18.85 17.38
C LEU A 60 -20.30 -19.33 18.28
N LEU A 61 -20.75 -18.51 19.22
CA LEU A 61 -21.87 -18.85 20.10
C LEU A 61 -23.19 -18.97 19.32
N ILE A 62 -23.44 -18.07 18.36
CA ILE A 62 -24.64 -18.13 17.52
C ILE A 62 -24.60 -19.34 16.57
N ASP A 63 -23.48 -19.58 15.89
CA ASP A 63 -23.28 -20.76 15.03
C ASP A 63 -23.42 -22.06 15.83
N GLN A 64 -22.94 -22.08 17.07
CA GLN A 64 -23.11 -23.20 17.97
C GLN A 64 -24.58 -23.45 18.35
N VAL A 65 -25.34 -22.39 18.66
CA VAL A 65 -26.78 -22.49 18.96
C VAL A 65 -27.54 -23.03 17.75
N ASP A 66 -27.27 -22.52 16.54
CA ASP A 66 -27.87 -22.99 15.30
C ASP A 66 -27.60 -24.49 15.06
N ARG A 67 -26.35 -24.95 15.27
CA ARG A 67 -25.96 -26.37 15.10
C ARG A 67 -26.61 -27.31 16.11
N THR A 68 -26.95 -26.82 17.30
CA THR A 68 -27.60 -27.63 18.35
C THR A 68 -29.11 -27.76 18.19
N GLY A 69 -29.72 -27.05 17.22
CA GLY A 69 -31.13 -27.20 16.85
C GLY A 69 -32.14 -26.76 17.90
N VAL A 70 -31.70 -26.12 18.99
CA VAL A 70 -32.55 -25.73 20.14
C VAL A 70 -33.56 -24.64 19.75
N HIS A 71 -33.18 -23.75 18.81
CA HIS A 71 -34.07 -22.80 18.15
C HIS A 71 -33.68 -22.72 16.67
N ALA A 72 -34.17 -23.66 15.85
CA ALA A 72 -34.02 -23.56 14.41
C ALA A 72 -34.86 -22.38 13.90
N ASP A 73 -34.24 -21.20 13.79
CA ASP A 73 -34.84 -20.07 13.09
C ASP A 73 -34.98 -20.49 11.62
N PRO A 74 -36.20 -20.58 11.04
CA PRO A 74 -36.43 -21.18 9.71
C PRO A 74 -35.66 -20.52 8.56
N HIS A 75 -35.05 -19.35 8.79
CA HIS A 75 -34.32 -18.58 7.79
C HIS A 75 -32.83 -18.34 8.09
N GLY A 76 -32.32 -18.72 9.28
CA GLY A 76 -30.87 -18.59 9.62
C GLY A 76 -30.30 -17.17 9.43
N ASN A 77 -31.10 -16.13 9.70
CA ASN A 77 -30.71 -14.75 9.40
C ASN A 77 -29.71 -14.21 10.44
N TRP A 78 -29.82 -14.62 11.71
CA TRP A 78 -28.98 -14.10 12.80
C TRP A 78 -27.52 -14.53 12.69
N SER A 79 -27.26 -15.77 12.28
CA SER A 79 -25.90 -16.26 11.98
C SER A 79 -25.29 -15.57 10.77
N LYS A 80 -26.08 -15.28 9.72
CA LYS A 80 -25.64 -14.46 8.59
C LYS A 80 -25.28 -13.04 9.00
N ILE A 81 -26.08 -12.39 9.85
CA ILE A 81 -25.78 -11.05 10.38
C ILE A 81 -24.51 -11.08 11.24
N ALA A 82 -24.35 -12.09 12.10
CA ALA A 82 -23.13 -12.24 12.88
C ALA A 82 -21.89 -12.47 11.99
N ALA A 83 -22.04 -13.28 10.94
CA ALA A 83 -20.99 -13.53 9.95
C ALA A 83 -20.63 -12.27 9.15
N THR A 84 -21.60 -11.42 8.79
CA THR A 84 -21.30 -10.15 8.10
C THR A 84 -20.57 -9.16 9.00
N VAL A 85 -21.01 -9.01 10.25
CA VAL A 85 -20.33 -8.14 11.22
C VAL A 85 -18.90 -8.63 11.44
N PHE A 86 -18.71 -9.94 11.62
CA PHE A 86 -17.39 -10.53 11.77
C PHE A 86 -16.51 -10.31 10.54
N GLY A 87 -17.02 -10.60 9.33
CA GLY A 87 -16.30 -10.38 8.08
C GLY A 87 -15.93 -8.91 7.85
N PHE A 88 -16.83 -7.98 8.18
CA PHE A 88 -16.57 -6.54 8.11
C PHE A 88 -15.47 -6.11 9.07
N LEU A 89 -15.46 -6.65 10.29
CA LEU A 89 -14.40 -6.39 11.27
C LEU A 89 -13.05 -6.97 10.83
N ILE A 90 -13.02 -8.17 10.23
CA ILE A 90 -11.80 -8.71 9.61
C ILE A 90 -11.30 -7.72 8.55
N MET A 91 -12.18 -7.26 7.68
CA MET A 91 -11.83 -6.30 6.63
C MET A 91 -11.26 -5.01 7.22
N LEU A 92 -11.84 -4.45 8.29
CA LEU A 92 -11.30 -3.27 8.97
C LEU A 92 -9.91 -3.51 9.56
N VAL A 93 -9.68 -4.68 10.15
CA VAL A 93 -8.37 -5.05 10.68
C VAL A 93 -7.36 -5.19 9.54
N LEU A 94 -7.71 -5.83 8.43
CA LEU A 94 -6.85 -5.97 7.25
C LEU A 94 -6.54 -4.59 6.66
N LEU A 95 -7.53 -3.71 6.52
CA LEU A 95 -7.33 -2.34 6.04
C LEU A 95 -6.44 -1.52 6.98
N SER A 96 -6.66 -1.62 8.28
CA SER A 96 -5.82 -0.97 9.28
C SER A 96 -4.41 -1.54 9.28
N GLY A 97 -4.25 -2.86 9.10
CA GLY A 97 -2.97 -3.56 9.06
C GLY A 97 -2.19 -3.24 7.81
N ALA A 98 -2.85 -3.21 6.64
CA ALA A 98 -2.29 -2.72 5.39
C ALA A 98 -1.89 -1.25 5.53
N ASN A 99 -2.73 -0.41 6.16
CA ASN A 99 -2.37 0.97 6.47
C ASN A 99 -1.16 1.05 7.41
N ALA A 100 -1.07 0.20 8.43
CA ALA A 100 0.10 0.16 9.30
C ALA A 100 1.36 -0.32 8.56
N ALA A 101 1.27 -1.31 7.69
CA ALA A 101 2.40 -1.75 6.88
C ALA A 101 2.81 -0.67 5.86
N LEU A 102 1.83 -0.02 5.23
CA LEU A 102 2.01 1.00 4.20
C LEU A 102 2.25 2.41 4.72
N PHE A 103 2.03 2.71 6.01
CA PHE A 103 2.24 4.05 6.58
C PHE A 103 3.02 4.06 7.89
N GLY A 104 3.23 2.89 8.48
CA GLY A 104 3.57 2.81 9.90
C GLY A 104 5.01 3.03 10.29
N GLU A 105 5.92 2.83 9.35
CA GLU A 105 7.35 3.00 9.56
C GLU A 105 7.98 3.89 8.47
N ALA A 106 7.25 4.93 8.03
CA ALA A 106 7.81 5.88 7.08
C ALA A 106 8.98 6.65 7.73
N ARG A 107 10.19 6.09 7.64
CA ARG A 107 11.44 6.84 7.88
C ARG A 107 11.42 8.07 6.98
N ALA A 108 11.82 9.22 7.52
CA ALA A 108 11.99 10.45 6.74
C ALA A 108 12.83 10.16 5.49
N GLY A 109 12.32 10.52 4.29
CA GLY A 109 12.94 10.20 3.00
C GLY A 109 12.51 8.88 2.34
N SER A 110 11.49 8.18 2.85
CA SER A 110 10.93 7.00 2.15
C SER A 110 10.18 7.39 0.87
N TRP A 111 10.04 6.44 -0.05
CA TRP A 111 9.30 6.59 -1.32
C TRP A 111 7.87 7.15 -1.17
N ARG A 112 7.30 7.13 0.03
CA ARG A 112 5.96 7.63 0.38
C ARG A 112 5.81 9.15 0.31
N GLU A 113 6.84 9.94 0.63
CA GLU A 113 6.79 11.40 0.43
C GLU A 113 6.59 11.75 -1.05
N ARG A 114 7.00 10.81 -1.92
CA ARG A 114 6.99 10.96 -3.36
C ARG A 114 5.77 10.32 -4.01
N LEU A 115 4.85 9.74 -3.23
CA LEU A 115 3.58 9.23 -3.75
C LEU A 115 2.41 10.14 -3.38
N PRO A 116 1.54 10.47 -4.36
CA PRO A 116 0.26 11.07 -4.06
C PRO A 116 -0.63 10.14 -3.23
N GLY A 117 -1.28 10.66 -2.18
CA GLY A 117 -2.23 9.92 -1.34
C GLY A 117 -3.37 9.27 -2.12
N ILE A 118 -3.76 9.87 -3.26
CA ILE A 118 -4.83 9.38 -4.13
C ILE A 118 -4.59 7.92 -4.58
N PHE A 119 -3.37 7.49 -4.87
CA PHE A 119 -3.11 6.11 -5.31
C PHE A 119 -3.39 5.10 -4.20
N ILE A 120 -3.04 5.47 -2.97
CA ILE A 120 -3.30 4.66 -1.78
C ILE A 120 -4.79 4.59 -1.54
N ASP A 121 -5.48 5.73 -1.63
CA ASP A 121 -6.91 5.81 -1.42
C ASP A 121 -7.69 5.00 -2.47
N LEU A 122 -7.24 5.02 -3.73
CA LEU A 122 -7.77 4.18 -4.80
C LEU A 122 -7.54 2.69 -4.53
N GLY A 123 -6.32 2.30 -4.12
CA GLY A 123 -6.02 0.92 -3.74
C GLY A 123 -6.90 0.44 -2.58
N ARG A 124 -7.09 1.29 -1.56
CA ARG A 124 -8.01 1.04 -0.45
C ARG A 124 -9.45 0.88 -0.92
N LEU A 125 -9.93 1.75 -1.80
CA LEU A 125 -11.30 1.68 -2.33
C LEU A 125 -11.54 0.36 -3.07
N ILE A 126 -10.59 -0.05 -3.92
CA ILE A 126 -10.65 -1.33 -4.66
C ILE A 126 -10.71 -2.50 -3.67
N LEU A 127 -9.86 -2.52 -2.65
CA LEU A 127 -9.87 -3.57 -1.63
C LEU A 127 -11.20 -3.64 -0.87
N ILE A 128 -11.80 -2.49 -0.55
CA ILE A 128 -13.12 -2.44 0.10
C ILE A 128 -14.20 -3.02 -0.80
N ILE A 129 -14.25 -2.63 -2.08
CA ILE A 129 -15.25 -3.12 -3.04
C ILE A 129 -15.15 -4.64 -3.19
N ILE A 130 -13.92 -5.16 -3.37
CA ILE A 130 -13.68 -6.60 -3.46
C ILE A 130 -14.09 -7.30 -2.15
N GLY A 131 -13.69 -6.75 -0.99
CA GLY A 131 -14.01 -7.31 0.31
C GLY A 131 -15.52 -7.40 0.56
N ILE A 132 -16.27 -6.35 0.25
CA ILE A 132 -17.73 -6.33 0.35
C ILE A 132 -18.35 -7.35 -0.62
N GLY A 133 -17.89 -7.41 -1.87
CA GLY A 133 -18.40 -8.36 -2.86
C GLY A 133 -18.22 -9.82 -2.41
N LEU A 134 -17.01 -10.17 -1.92
CA LEU A 134 -16.72 -11.49 -1.38
C LEU A 134 -17.57 -11.82 -0.15
N LEU A 135 -17.75 -10.85 0.76
CA LEU A 135 -18.54 -11.01 1.97
C LEU A 135 -20.03 -11.24 1.62
N LEU A 136 -20.59 -10.46 0.70
CA LEU A 136 -21.96 -10.64 0.22
C LEU A 136 -22.15 -12.00 -0.46
N SER A 137 -21.18 -12.44 -1.26
CA SER A 137 -21.24 -13.74 -1.92
C SER A 137 -21.16 -14.89 -0.93
N TRP A 138 -20.22 -14.85 0.02
CA TRP A 138 -19.98 -15.93 0.98
C TRP A 138 -21.08 -16.06 2.03
N VAL A 139 -21.59 -14.94 2.56
CA VAL A 139 -22.58 -14.93 3.65
C VAL A 139 -24.01 -15.02 3.13
N TRP A 140 -24.33 -14.30 2.05
CA TRP A 140 -25.70 -14.19 1.54
C TRP A 140 -25.95 -15.02 0.30
N GLY A 141 -24.94 -15.71 -0.23
CA GLY A 141 -25.05 -16.46 -1.48
C GLY A 141 -25.29 -15.53 -2.68
N ALA A 142 -24.96 -14.24 -2.57
CA ALA A 142 -25.17 -13.28 -3.65
C ALA A 142 -24.35 -13.70 -4.88
N ASN A 143 -25.02 -13.78 -6.04
CA ASN A 143 -24.35 -14.01 -7.31
C ASN A 143 -23.68 -12.70 -7.77
N ILE A 144 -22.43 -12.52 -7.37
CA ILE A 144 -21.60 -11.39 -7.79
C ILE A 144 -21.04 -11.57 -9.20
N GLY A 145 -21.24 -12.72 -9.85
CA GLY A 145 -20.73 -12.99 -11.20
C GLY A 145 -21.23 -11.98 -12.23
N GLY A 146 -22.53 -11.65 -12.21
CA GLY A 146 -23.09 -10.62 -13.09
C GLY A 146 -22.50 -9.23 -12.83
N LEU A 147 -22.26 -8.89 -11.57
CA LEU A 147 -21.61 -7.64 -11.15
C LEU A 147 -20.16 -7.57 -11.61
N ILE A 148 -19.40 -8.67 -11.46
CA ILE A 148 -18.01 -8.77 -11.93
C ILE A 148 -17.96 -8.64 -13.45
N THR A 149 -18.86 -9.29 -14.18
CA THR A 149 -18.92 -9.17 -15.65
C THR A 149 -19.21 -7.73 -16.08
N ALA A 150 -20.20 -7.08 -15.46
CA ALA A 150 -20.53 -5.69 -15.76
C ALA A 150 -19.34 -4.75 -15.46
N VAL A 151 -18.75 -4.87 -14.28
CA VAL A 151 -17.55 -4.09 -13.89
C VAL A 151 -16.39 -4.37 -14.83
N GLY A 152 -16.17 -5.63 -15.23
CA GLY A 152 -15.10 -6.04 -16.14
C GLY A 152 -15.24 -5.36 -17.50
N VAL A 153 -16.42 -5.42 -18.12
CA VAL A 153 -16.68 -4.75 -19.41
C VAL A 153 -16.53 -3.23 -19.28
N THR A 154 -17.10 -2.62 -18.24
CA THR A 154 -16.97 -1.18 -18.00
C THR A 154 -15.52 -0.75 -17.74
N SER A 155 -14.72 -1.59 -17.06
CA SER A 155 -13.31 -1.32 -16.77
C SER A 155 -12.45 -1.24 -18.02
N ILE A 156 -12.78 -2.00 -19.08
CA ILE A 156 -12.08 -1.93 -20.37
C ILE A 156 -12.30 -0.56 -21.01
N VAL A 157 -13.53 -0.08 -21.04
CA VAL A 157 -13.87 1.23 -21.63
C VAL A 157 -13.21 2.37 -20.86
N ILE A 158 -13.30 2.32 -19.52
CA ILE A 158 -12.63 3.30 -18.65
C ILE A 158 -11.11 3.24 -18.83
N GLY A 159 -10.52 2.04 -18.88
CA GLY A 159 -9.09 1.84 -19.06
C GLY A 159 -8.58 2.44 -20.36
N LEU A 160 -9.33 2.24 -21.47
CA LEU A 160 -9.00 2.83 -22.76
C LEU A 160 -9.12 4.37 -22.72
N ALA A 161 -10.15 4.91 -22.05
CA ALA A 161 -10.36 6.35 -21.94
C ALA A 161 -9.24 7.05 -21.15
N VAL A 162 -8.68 6.40 -20.12
CA VAL A 162 -7.65 7.01 -19.25
C VAL A 162 -6.22 6.60 -19.64
N GLN A 163 -6.03 5.72 -20.64
CA GLN A 163 -4.71 5.20 -21.04
C GLN A 163 -3.67 6.32 -21.28
N THR A 164 -4.07 7.39 -21.96
CA THR A 164 -3.21 8.54 -22.29
C THR A 164 -2.86 9.40 -21.07
N ALA A 165 -3.69 9.39 -20.04
CA ALA A 165 -3.46 10.11 -18.79
C ALA A 165 -2.65 9.28 -17.77
N VAL A 166 -2.88 7.97 -17.70
CA VAL A 166 -2.18 7.08 -16.75
C VAL A 166 -0.75 6.79 -17.19
N GLY A 167 -0.48 6.64 -18.49
CA GLY A 167 0.85 6.26 -19.00
C GLY A 167 2.00 7.12 -18.46
N PRO A 168 1.97 8.45 -18.63
CA PRO A 168 3.02 9.34 -18.12
C PRO A 168 3.20 9.27 -16.60
N VAL A 169 2.11 9.03 -15.85
CA VAL A 169 2.16 8.89 -14.39
C VAL A 169 2.91 7.62 -14.00
N ILE A 170 2.61 6.47 -14.63
CA ILE A 170 3.32 5.21 -14.35
C ILE A 170 4.80 5.35 -14.66
N GLN A 171 5.15 5.94 -15.81
CA GLN A 171 6.55 6.21 -16.17
C GLN A 171 7.25 7.07 -15.12
N GLY A 172 6.56 8.11 -14.63
CA GLY A 172 7.08 8.95 -13.56
C GLY A 172 7.25 8.22 -12.23
N LEU A 173 6.34 7.32 -11.87
CA LEU A 173 6.45 6.51 -10.66
C LEU A 173 7.60 5.50 -10.74
N LEU A 174 7.77 4.81 -11.88
CA LEU A 174 8.87 3.87 -12.09
C LEU A 174 10.24 4.52 -11.88
N LEU A 175 10.43 5.74 -12.38
CA LEU A 175 11.64 6.53 -12.14
C LEU A 175 11.87 6.76 -10.63
N LEU A 176 10.83 7.06 -9.85
CA LEU A 176 10.94 7.25 -8.40
C LEU A 176 11.23 5.96 -7.64
N PHE A 177 10.79 4.81 -8.19
CA PHE A 177 11.09 3.49 -7.63
C PHE A 177 12.54 3.08 -7.92
N GLU A 178 12.99 3.24 -9.16
CA GLU A 178 14.35 2.88 -9.58
C GLU A 178 15.42 3.83 -9.01
N GLN A 179 15.04 5.09 -8.75
CA GLN A 179 15.93 6.14 -8.22
C GLN A 179 17.28 6.22 -8.96
N PRO A 180 17.28 6.37 -10.30
CA PRO A 180 18.52 6.43 -11.08
C PRO A 180 19.38 7.66 -10.75
N PHE A 181 18.79 8.67 -10.11
CA PHE A 181 19.46 9.86 -9.59
C PHE A 181 18.84 10.32 -8.28
N ARG A 182 19.58 11.16 -7.55
CA ARG A 182 19.16 11.76 -6.28
C ARG A 182 19.21 13.28 -6.35
N ILE A 183 18.56 13.93 -5.39
CA ILE A 183 18.68 15.38 -5.21
C ILE A 183 20.16 15.71 -4.99
N GLY A 184 20.69 16.67 -5.74
CA GLY A 184 22.09 17.04 -5.76
C GLY A 184 22.90 16.48 -6.93
N ASP A 185 22.40 15.44 -7.62
CA ASP A 185 23.09 14.89 -8.79
C ASP A 185 23.03 15.87 -9.99
N TRP A 186 24.06 15.84 -10.83
CA TRP A 186 24.11 16.56 -12.09
C TRP A 186 23.63 15.66 -13.22
N LEU A 187 22.63 16.13 -13.95
CA LEU A 187 22.03 15.42 -15.07
C LEU A 187 22.31 16.15 -16.38
N ASP A 188 22.60 15.37 -17.41
CA ASP A 188 22.62 15.81 -18.81
C ASP A 188 21.50 15.08 -19.55
N THR A 189 20.45 15.81 -19.89
CA THR A 189 19.23 15.29 -20.52
C THR A 189 18.96 16.10 -21.79
N THR A 190 18.17 15.57 -22.73
CA THR A 190 17.79 16.32 -23.94
C THR A 190 17.18 17.70 -23.64
N PRO A 191 16.25 17.87 -22.68
CA PRO A 191 15.66 19.18 -22.41
C PRO A 191 16.52 20.09 -21.51
N ALA A 192 17.37 19.52 -20.64
CA ALA A 192 18.00 20.25 -19.54
C ALA A 192 19.36 19.67 -19.15
N LYS A 193 20.32 20.55 -18.83
CA LYS A 193 21.59 20.17 -18.20
C LYS A 193 21.82 20.99 -16.95
N GLY A 194 22.03 20.34 -15.82
CA GLY A 194 22.10 21.05 -14.54
C GLY A 194 22.03 20.13 -13.31
N ARG A 195 21.90 20.75 -12.14
CA ARG A 195 21.82 20.05 -10.85
C ARG A 195 20.37 19.82 -10.45
N VAL A 196 20.05 18.61 -9.99
CA VAL A 196 18.73 18.27 -9.46
C VAL A 196 18.53 18.96 -8.10
N VAL A 197 17.51 19.81 -8.00
CA VAL A 197 17.18 20.55 -6.76
C VAL A 197 15.99 19.92 -6.03
N GLU A 198 14.99 19.46 -6.77
CA GLU A 198 13.77 18.90 -6.21
C GLU A 198 13.25 17.79 -7.11
N VAL A 199 12.75 16.71 -6.51
CA VAL A 199 12.13 15.59 -7.21
C VAL A 199 10.75 15.37 -6.62
N ASN A 200 9.72 15.66 -7.41
CA ASN A 200 8.33 15.41 -7.06
C ASN A 200 7.80 14.21 -7.83
N TRP A 201 6.57 13.80 -7.48
CA TRP A 201 5.94 12.63 -8.09
C TRP A 201 5.67 12.77 -9.60
N ARG A 202 5.60 14.02 -10.10
CA ARG A 202 5.28 14.35 -11.50
C ARG A 202 6.46 14.93 -12.29
N ALA A 203 7.37 15.63 -11.63
CA ALA A 203 8.44 16.36 -12.31
C ALA A 203 9.71 16.48 -11.45
N VAL A 204 10.83 16.66 -12.13
CA VAL A 204 12.15 16.97 -11.58
C VAL A 204 12.46 18.43 -11.87
N HIS A 205 12.93 19.16 -10.86
CA HIS A 205 13.40 20.53 -10.98
C HIS A 205 14.92 20.51 -11.10
N ILE A 206 15.42 20.98 -12.25
CA ILE A 206 16.84 21.00 -12.60
C ILE A 206 17.28 22.46 -12.65
N ASP A 207 18.21 22.84 -11.78
CA ASP A 207 18.86 24.14 -11.83
C ASP A 207 19.97 24.12 -12.89
N THR A 208 19.74 24.90 -13.94
CA THR A 208 20.63 25.02 -15.10
C THR A 208 21.69 26.12 -14.91
N GLY A 209 21.69 26.83 -13.78
CA GLY A 209 22.49 28.02 -13.54
C GLY A 209 21.88 29.32 -14.08
N ASN A 210 20.98 29.22 -15.07
CA ASN A 210 20.21 30.34 -15.61
C ASN A 210 18.73 30.32 -15.15
N GLY A 211 18.37 29.37 -14.29
CA GLY A 211 17.01 29.16 -13.79
C GLY A 211 16.68 27.70 -13.56
N ILE A 212 15.52 27.48 -12.93
CA ILE A 212 14.99 26.14 -12.63
C ILE A 212 14.13 25.67 -13.79
N GLN A 213 14.56 24.59 -14.44
CA GLN A 213 13.80 23.92 -15.48
C GLN A 213 13.00 22.74 -14.90
N VAL A 214 11.69 22.74 -15.14
CA VAL A 214 10.77 21.71 -14.65
C VAL A 214 10.57 20.65 -15.73
N VAL A 215 11.17 19.47 -15.55
CA VAL A 215 11.12 18.37 -16.52
C VAL A 215 10.15 17.31 -16.02
N PRO A 216 9.10 16.93 -16.79
CA PRO A 216 8.21 15.85 -16.40
C PRO A 216 8.96 14.52 -16.22
N ASN A 217 8.62 13.78 -15.17
CA ASN A 217 9.28 12.49 -14.89
C ASN A 217 9.09 11.50 -16.05
N ALA A 218 7.92 11.54 -16.70
CA ALA A 218 7.62 10.72 -17.87
C ALA A 218 8.64 10.93 -19.00
N THR A 219 9.03 12.19 -19.26
CA THR A 219 10.00 12.54 -20.30
C THR A 219 11.38 11.96 -19.99
N LEU A 220 11.80 12.01 -18.72
CA LEU A 220 13.06 11.43 -18.26
C LEU A 220 13.04 9.89 -18.26
N ALA A 221 11.89 9.28 -17.94
CA ALA A 221 11.73 7.84 -17.91
C ALA A 221 11.73 7.20 -19.32
N THR A 222 11.18 7.91 -20.32
CA THR A 222 11.18 7.44 -21.71
C THR A 222 12.42 7.84 -22.50
N GLY A 223 13.12 8.88 -22.06
CA GLY A 223 14.30 9.43 -22.71
C GLY A 223 15.60 8.81 -22.21
N SER A 224 16.69 9.02 -22.96
CA SER A 224 18.03 8.77 -22.45
C SER A 224 18.56 10.00 -21.73
N PHE A 225 19.23 9.80 -20.60
CA PHE A 225 19.94 10.86 -19.89
C PHE A 225 21.21 10.29 -19.25
N THR A 226 22.18 11.17 -19.01
CA THR A 226 23.43 10.81 -18.34
C THR A 226 23.47 11.41 -16.94
N ASN A 227 23.72 10.59 -15.93
CA ASN A 227 24.01 11.07 -14.58
C ASN A 227 25.51 11.33 -14.45
N LEU A 228 25.90 12.60 -14.50
CA LEU A 228 27.29 13.05 -14.42
C LEU A 228 27.89 12.92 -13.01
N SER A 229 27.06 12.69 -12.00
CA SER A 229 27.50 12.50 -10.60
C SER A 229 27.77 11.04 -10.24
N ARG A 230 27.29 10.08 -11.04
CA ARG A 230 27.50 8.64 -10.81
C ARG A 230 28.55 8.08 -11.78
N VAL A 231 29.81 8.42 -11.55
CA VAL A 231 30.96 7.91 -12.33
C VAL A 231 31.69 6.84 -11.54
N THR A 232 31.92 5.68 -12.15
CA THR A 232 32.80 4.63 -11.61
C THR A 232 34.21 4.84 -12.18
N GLY A 233 35.01 5.73 -11.58
CA GLY A 233 36.39 6.04 -11.99
C GLY A 233 36.78 7.53 -11.90
N ALA A 234 38.07 7.85 -12.08
CA ALA A 234 38.61 9.21 -12.23
C ALA A 234 38.66 9.58 -13.72
N ALA A 235 38.47 10.81 -14.21
CA ALA A 235 38.03 12.09 -13.68
C ALA A 235 37.44 12.86 -14.88
N TYR A 236 36.71 13.94 -14.64
CA TYR A 236 36.20 14.85 -15.66
C TYR A 236 37.24 15.12 -16.77
N ASN A 237 36.91 14.78 -18.03
CA ASN A 237 37.71 15.20 -19.19
C ASN A 237 37.37 16.67 -19.50
N ALA A 238 38.34 17.55 -19.30
CA ALA A 238 38.27 18.94 -19.73
C ALA A 238 39.20 19.14 -20.93
N THR A 239 38.64 19.61 -22.04
CA THR A 239 39.41 19.91 -23.26
C THR A 239 39.37 21.41 -23.47
N ALA A 240 40.55 22.04 -23.60
CA ALA A 240 40.67 23.45 -23.95
C ALA A 240 41.27 23.58 -25.35
N VAL A 241 40.70 24.44 -26.19
CA VAL A 241 41.30 24.82 -27.47
C VAL A 241 42.20 26.01 -27.21
N LEU A 242 43.50 25.81 -27.35
CA LEU A 242 44.49 26.86 -27.25
C LEU A 242 44.83 27.35 -28.66
N GLY A 243 44.71 28.67 -28.87
CA GLY A 243 45.15 29.32 -30.11
C GLY A 243 46.60 29.79 -29.94
N PHE A 244 47.46 29.47 -30.90
CA PHE A 244 48.86 29.90 -30.92
C PHE A 244 49.11 30.79 -32.13
N THR A 245 49.96 31.79 -31.95
CA THR A 245 50.53 32.59 -33.04
C THR A 245 51.79 31.93 -33.59
N PRO A 246 52.21 32.23 -34.83
CA PRO A 246 53.46 31.70 -35.38
C PRO A 246 54.72 32.12 -34.61
N ASP A 247 54.63 33.20 -33.82
CA ASP A 247 55.73 33.74 -33.02
C ASP A 247 55.87 33.05 -31.65
N ASP A 248 54.93 32.18 -31.27
CA ASP A 248 54.97 31.45 -30.00
C ASP A 248 55.99 30.28 -30.08
N PRO A 249 57.04 30.26 -29.23
CA PRO A 249 58.03 29.19 -29.26
C PRO A 249 57.44 27.86 -28.78
N PRO A 250 57.72 26.73 -29.47
CA PRO A 250 57.22 25.43 -29.07
C PRO A 250 57.81 24.99 -27.71
N GLY A 251 56.94 24.65 -26.75
CA GLY A 251 57.32 24.05 -25.46
C GLY A 251 57.33 24.98 -24.24
N VAL A 252 56.82 26.21 -24.35
CA VAL A 252 56.80 27.21 -23.24
C VAL A 252 55.40 27.38 -22.62
N VAL A 253 54.43 26.53 -22.96
CA VAL A 253 53.03 26.59 -22.48
C VAL A 253 52.62 25.28 -21.83
#